data_AF-A0A6J5A7R5-F1
#
_entry.id   AF-A0A6J5A7R5-F1
#
_cell.length_a   1.000
_cell.length_b   1.000
_cell.length_c   1.000
_cell.angle_alpha   90.00
_cell.angle_beta   90.00
_cell.angle_gamma   90.00
#
_symmetry.space_group_name_H-M   'P 1'
#
loop_
_entity.id
_entity.type
_entity.pdbx_description
1 polymer ?
#
loop_
_entity_poly.entity_id
_entity_poly.type
_entity_poly.pdbx_seq_one_letter_code
_entity_poly.pdbx_strand_id
1 'polypeptide(L)' 'MSLETAALGLGIALESLMLASVRIREGALVPVFADSHSVEVGAHHLVYPPQNAELPRVARFIAWIEREIGHGDRAA' A
#
# COMPACT_ATOMS: atom_id res chain seq x y z
N MET A 1 7.26 -1.35 10.70
CA MET A 1 8.27 -2.01 11.55
C MET A 1 9.36 -2.63 10.68
N SER A 2 9.01 -3.54 9.76
CA SER A 2 9.91 -4.15 8.77
C SER A 2 10.70 -3.13 7.92
N LEU A 3 10.00 -2.14 7.33
CA LEU A 3 10.62 -1.10 6.50
C LEU A 3 11.62 -0.23 7.27
N GLU A 4 11.28 0.15 8.50
CA GLU A 4 12.17 0.93 9.36
C GLU A 4 13.45 0.15 9.71
N THR A 5 13.32 -1.13 10.07
CA THR A 5 14.47 -1.99 10.37
C THR A 5 15.38 -2.16 9.15
N ALA A 6 14.81 -2.35 7.96
CA ALA A 6 15.57 -2.40 6.71
C ALA A 6 16.28 -1.07 6.41
N ALA A 7 15.62 0.06 6.66
CA ALA A 7 16.19 1.40 6.45
C ALA A 7 17.34 1.71 7.42
N LEU A 8 17.37 1.06 8.60
CA LEU A 8 18.50 1.10 9.54
C LEU A 8 19.67 0.19 9.13
N GLY A 9 19.56 -0.54 8.00
CA GLY A 9 20.60 -1.44 7.51
C GLY A 9 20.70 -2.76 8.27
N LEU A 10 19.65 -3.15 9.00
CA LEU A 10 19.65 -4.35 9.84
C LEU A 10 19.23 -5.62 9.07
N GLY A 11 18.91 -5.52 7.78
CA GLY A 11 18.56 -6.66 6.94
C GLY A 11 17.71 -6.30 5.73
N ILE A 12 17.05 -7.31 5.17
CA ILE A 12 16.16 -7.21 4.00
C ILE A 12 14.72 -7.47 4.47
N ALA A 13 13.75 -6.75 3.90
CA ALA A 13 12.33 -6.95 4.14
C ALA A 13 11.59 -7.21 2.81
N LEU A 14 10.68 -8.20 2.81
CA LEU A 14 9.70 -8.38 1.75
C LEU A 14 8.45 -7.57 2.11
N GLU A 15 8.17 -6.53 1.32
CA GLU A 15 7.14 -5.55 1.64
C GLU A 15 6.44 -5.00 0.41
N SER A 16 5.30 -4.34 0.63
CA SER A 16 4.57 -3.64 -0.42
C SER A 16 5.41 -2.48 -0.98
N LEU A 17 5.62 -2.47 -2.29
CA LEU A 17 6.29 -1.37 -2.99
C LEU A 17 5.54 -0.05 -2.81
N MET A 18 4.20 -0.09 -2.74
CA MET A 18 3.39 1.10 -2.48
C MET A 18 3.75 1.74 -1.14
N LEU A 19 3.84 0.92 -0.07
CA LEU A 19 4.20 1.38 1.27
C LEU A 19 5.68 1.78 1.38
N ALA A 20 6.56 1.10 0.66
CA ALA A 20 8.00 1.41 0.63
C ALA A 20 8.36 2.63 -0.23
N SER A 21 7.44 3.09 -1.09
CA SER A 21 7.71 4.03 -2.18
C SER A 21 8.37 5.34 -1.73
N VAL A 22 7.97 5.89 -0.58
CA VAL A 22 8.55 7.12 -0.02
C VAL A 22 10.03 6.92 0.29
N ARG A 23 10.36 5.86 1.03
CA ARG A 23 11.74 5.56 1.45
C ARG A 23 12.63 5.17 0.28
N ILE A 24 12.07 4.55 -0.75
CA ILE A 24 12.79 4.26 -2.00
C ILE A 24 13.13 5.55 -2.74
N ARG A 25 12.17 6.49 -2.87
CA ARG A 25 12.42 7.80 -3.50
C ARG A 25 13.45 8.63 -2.75
N GLU A 26 13.48 8.54 -1.43
CA GLU A 26 14.46 9.21 -0.56
C GLU A 26 15.84 8.51 -0.57
N GLY A 27 15.96 7.33 -1.19
CA GLY A 27 17.20 6.55 -1.22
C GLY A 27 17.51 5.81 0.09
N ALA A 28 16.62 5.84 1.08
CA ALA A 28 16.77 5.12 2.35
C ALA A 28 16.55 3.61 2.20
N LEU A 29 15.84 3.19 1.15
CA LEU A 29 15.66 1.79 0.77
C LEU A 29 15.91 1.62 -0.72
N VAL A 30 16.31 0.41 -1.12
CA VAL A 30 16.45 0.02 -2.52
C VAL A 30 15.80 -1.33 -2.77
N PRO A 31 15.09 -1.53 -3.90
CA PRO A 31 14.71 -2.86 -4.34
C PRO A 31 15.95 -3.71 -4.58
N VAL A 32 15.99 -4.91 -4.01
CA VAL A 32 17.17 -5.81 -4.08
C VAL A 32 17.01 -6.97 -5.05
N PHE A 33 15.77 -7.25 -5.49
CA PHE A 33 15.45 -8.30 -6.46
C PHE A 33 14.65 -7.74 -7.62
N ALA A 34 14.70 -8.41 -8.77
CA ALA A 34 13.86 -8.09 -9.93
C ALA A 34 12.38 -8.42 -9.66
N ASP A 35 11.47 -7.73 -10.35
CA ASP A 35 10.02 -7.87 -10.20
C ASP A 35 9.50 -9.29 -10.43
N SER A 36 10.27 -10.14 -11.14
CA SER A 36 9.98 -11.56 -11.31
C SER A 36 9.97 -12.37 -10.00
N HIS A 37 10.53 -11.80 -8.92
CA HIS A 37 10.53 -12.38 -7.58
C HIS A 37 9.47 -11.74 -6.67
N SER A 38 8.65 -10.84 -7.22
CA SER A 38 7.55 -10.23 -6.47
C SER A 38 6.46 -11.25 -6.16
N VAL A 39 5.75 -11.01 -5.05
CA VAL A 39 4.56 -11.76 -4.69
C VAL A 39 3.36 -10.93 -5.11
N GLU A 40 2.44 -11.54 -5.86
CA GLU A 40 1.21 -10.87 -6.28
C GLU A 40 0.37 -10.50 -5.05
N VAL A 41 -0.01 -9.23 -4.95
CA VAL A 41 -0.85 -8.74 -3.85
C VAL A 41 -2.31 -9.05 -4.18
N GLY A 42 -2.92 -9.96 -3.41
CA GLY A 42 -4.26 -10.47 -3.70
C GLY A 42 -5.41 -9.44 -3.65
N ALA A 43 -5.34 -8.41 -2.79
CA ALA A 43 -6.18 -7.19 -2.77
C ALA A 43 -6.03 -6.43 -1.44
N HIS A 44 -6.41 -5.15 -1.45
CA HIS A 44 -6.77 -4.41 -0.23
C HIS A 44 -8.30 -4.33 -0.13
N HIS A 45 -8.85 -4.68 1.04
CA HIS A 45 -10.31 -4.72 1.24
C HIS A 45 -10.78 -3.61 2.19
N LEU A 46 -11.83 -2.90 1.79
CA LEU A 46 -12.55 -2.03 2.70
C LEU A 46 -13.60 -2.84 3.45
N VAL A 47 -13.47 -2.93 4.78
CA VAL A 47 -14.32 -3.78 5.62
C VAL A 47 -15.13 -2.91 6.58
N TYR A 48 -16.45 -3.10 6.56
CA TYR A 48 -17.39 -2.43 7.45
C TYR A 48 -18.61 -3.32 7.70
N PRO A 49 -19.29 -3.20 8.86
CA PRO A 49 -20.55 -3.89 9.09
C PRO A 49 -21.58 -3.51 8.01
N PRO A 50 -22.32 -4.47 7.42
CA PRO A 50 -23.27 -4.17 6.36
C PRO A 50 -24.32 -3.11 6.75
N GLN A 51 -24.73 -3.09 8.02
CA GLN A 51 -25.69 -2.13 8.56
C GLN A 51 -25.17 -0.69 8.55
N ASN A 52 -23.84 -0.51 8.47
CA ASN A 52 -23.20 0.81 8.44
C ASN A 52 -23.05 1.37 7.03
N ALA A 53 -23.33 0.59 5.97
CA ALA A 53 -23.16 1.02 4.57
C ALA A 53 -23.97 2.28 4.25
N GLU A 54 -25.21 2.35 4.76
CA GLU A 54 -26.16 3.44 4.52
C GLU A 54 -25.87 4.70 5.36
N LEU A 55 -24.95 4.63 6.31
CA LEU A 55 -24.59 5.80 7.11
C LEU A 55 -23.94 6.84 6.18
N PRO A 56 -24.44 8.09 6.10
CA PRO A 56 -23.95 9.05 5.11
C PRO A 56 -22.44 9.31 5.17
N ARG A 57 -21.83 9.18 6.36
CA ARG A 57 -20.38 9.30 6.54
C ARG A 57 -19.59 8.14 5.91
N VAL A 58 -20.12 6.92 5.98
CA VAL A 58 -19.49 5.71 5.44
C VAL A 58 -19.58 5.73 3.93
N ALA A 59 -20.78 5.97 3.38
CA ALA A 59 -20.98 6.10 1.93
C ALA A 59 -20.09 7.19 1.31
N ARG A 60 -19.98 8.37 1.95
CA ARG A 60 -19.07 9.43 1.49
C ARG A 60 -17.60 9.02 1.53
N PHE A 61 -17.18 8.31 2.57
CA PHE A 61 -15.81 7.82 2.68
C PHE A 61 -15.48 6.78 1.62
N ILE A 62 -16.37 5.80 1.38
CA ILE A 62 -16.24 4.80 0.32
C ILE A 62 -16.07 5.49 -1.04
N ALA A 63 -17.00 6.39 -1.38
CA ALA A 63 -16.96 7.09 -2.66
C ALA A 63 -15.68 7.95 -2.80
N TRP A 64 -15.19 8.53 -1.72
CA TRP A 64 -13.94 9.29 -1.72
C TRP A 64 -12.72 8.40 -1.90
N ILE A 65 -12.58 7.34 -1.10
CA ILE A 65 -11.38 6.49 -1.12
C ILE A 65 -11.26 5.72 -2.45
N GLU A 66 -12.37 5.31 -3.05
CA GLU A 66 -12.38 4.70 -4.39
C GLU A 66 -11.83 5.65 -5.45
N ARG A 67 -12.12 6.96 -5.35
CA ARG A 67 -11.52 7.96 -6.25
C ARG A 67 -10.01 8.10 -6.01
N GLU A 68 -9.59 8.23 -4.76
CA GLU A 68 -8.16 8.38 -4.43
C GLU A 68 -7.34 7.16 -4.89
N ILE A 69 -7.84 5.95 -4.66
CA ILE A 69 -7.17 4.71 -5.07
C ILE A 69 -7.16 4.56 -6.59
N GLY A 70 -8.27 4.89 -7.28
CA GLY A 70 -8.34 4.85 -8.74
C GLY A 70 -7.37 5.82 -9.45
N HIS A 71 -6.83 6.82 -8.74
CA HIS A 71 -5.76 7.69 -9.25
C HIS A 71 -4.36 7.09 -9.04
N GLY A 72 -4.20 6.12 -8.14
CA GLY A 72 -2.94 5.44 -7.85
C GLY A 72 -2.57 4.32 -8.82
N ASP A 73 -3.54 3.80 -9.58
CA ASP A 73 -3.37 2.64 -10.47
C ASP A 73 -2.81 3.00 -11.87
N ARG A 74 -2.55 4.30 -12.13
CA ARG A 74 -1.97 4.79 -13.39
C ARG A 74 -0.44 4.86 -13.42
N ALA A 75 0.22 4.33 -12.39
CA ALA A 75 1.66 4.22 -12.30
C ALA A 75 2.07 2.75 -12.10
N ALA A 76 1.75 1.92 -13.09
CA ALA A 76 2.33 0.59 -13.27
C ALA A 76 2.77 0.46 -14.74
#